data_AF-A0A954PZZ4-F1
#
_entry.id   AF-A0A954PZZ4-F1
#
_cell.length_a   1.000
_cell.length_b   1.000
_cell.length_c   1.000
_cell.angle_alpha   90.00
_cell.angle_beta   90.00
_cell.angle_gamma   90.00
#
_symmetry.space_group_name_H-M   'P 1'
#
loop_
_entity.id
_entity.type
_entity.pdbx_description
1 polymer ?
#
loop_
_entity_poly.entity_id
_entity_poly.type
_entity_poly.pdbx_seq_one_letter_code
_entity_poly.pdbx_strand_id
1 'polypeptide(L)'
;MAGEYHGWDKEGERWRFAETLGRPRNESVFVIEDFGENTSARQALSAIMSAMAQFQSRVQVVQTVCNDRLIIKLREASLLRVAEIKSGEQNEWGVLGVQPKKPTPKRSKWKFWAS
;
A
#
# COMPACT_ATOMS: atom_id res chain seq x y z
N MET A 1 15.82 23.23 2.83
CA MET A 1 14.45 23.09 2.31
C MET A 1 14.22 21.61 2.03
N ALA A 2 13.66 20.86 2.98
CA ALA A 2 13.31 19.46 2.78
C ALA A 2 11.92 19.44 2.16
N GLY A 3 11.86 19.36 0.83
CA GLY A 3 10.60 19.13 0.12
C GLY A 3 10.06 17.78 0.57
N GLU A 4 9.00 17.82 1.34
CA GLU A 4 8.20 16.66 1.72
C GLU A 4 7.54 16.11 0.45
N TYR A 5 8.26 15.22 -0.24
CA TYR A 5 7.78 14.56 -1.45
C TYR A 5 6.76 13.48 -1.05
N HIS A 6 5.47 13.76 -1.27
CA HIS A 6 4.35 12.93 -0.82
C HIS A 6 3.38 12.57 -1.94
N GLY A 7 3.90 12.17 -3.10
CA GLY A 7 3.01 11.95 -4.24
C GLY A 7 3.50 10.96 -5.26
N TRP A 8 2.52 10.39 -5.95
CA TRP A 8 2.70 9.79 -7.25
C TRP A 8 2.99 10.89 -8.26
N ASP A 9 4.07 10.73 -9.02
CA ASP A 9 4.44 11.59 -10.13
C ASP A 9 3.87 11.03 -11.44
N LYS A 10 3.33 11.90 -12.28
CA LYS A 10 2.81 11.51 -13.58
C LYS A 10 3.95 11.38 -14.60
N GLU A 11 4.14 10.17 -15.12
CA GLU A 11 5.08 9.86 -16.19
C GLU A 11 4.33 9.38 -17.44
N GLY A 12 3.99 10.32 -18.32
CA GLY A 12 3.20 10.04 -19.52
C GLY A 12 1.77 9.60 -19.17
N GLU A 13 1.42 8.37 -19.55
CA GLU A 13 0.12 7.75 -19.22
C GLU A 13 0.12 7.04 -17.86
N ARG A 14 1.29 6.85 -17.25
CA ARG A 14 1.46 6.15 -15.98
C ARG A 14 1.76 7.12 -14.85
N TRP A 15 1.62 6.61 -13.64
CA TRP A 15 2.01 7.27 -12.41
C TRP A 15 3.07 6.44 -11.71
N ARG A 16 4.05 7.10 -11.12
CA ARG A 16 5.15 6.45 -10.41
C ARG A 16 5.26 6.96 -8.98
N PHE A 17 5.44 6.03 -8.04
CA PHE A 17 5.79 6.32 -6.65
C PHE A 17 7.02 5.49 -6.29
N ALA A 18 8.20 6.13 -6.24
CA ALA A 18 9.48 5.42 -6.20
C ALA A 18 9.57 4.36 -7.32
N GLU A 19 9.68 3.07 -6.99
CA GLU A 19 9.71 1.96 -7.97
C GLU A 19 8.31 1.45 -8.35
N THR A 20 7.26 1.92 -7.67
CA THR A 20 5.89 1.45 -7.88
C THR A 20 5.26 2.15 -9.08
N LEU A 21 4.66 1.37 -9.98
CA LEU A 21 3.93 1.82 -11.15
C LEU A 21 2.43 1.65 -10.98
N GLY A 22 1.68 2.63 -11.43
CA GLY A 22 0.23 2.60 -11.42
C GLY A 22 -0.36 3.45 -12.53
N ARG A 23 -1.68 3.31 -12.70
CA ARG A 23 -2.43 4.09 -13.67
C ARG A 23 -3.87 4.29 -13.21
N PRO A 24 -4.52 5.40 -13.59
CA PRO A 24 -5.96 5.48 -13.52
C PRO A 24 -6.57 4.49 -14.52
N ARG A 25 -7.53 3.69 -14.08
CA ARG A 25 -8.33 2.85 -14.99
C ARG A 25 -9.57 3.59 -15.47
N ASN A 26 -10.20 4.35 -14.57
CA ASN A 26 -11.37 5.19 -14.79
C ASN A 26 -11.31 6.35 -13.77
N GLU A 27 -12.33 7.23 -13.75
CA GLU A 27 -12.45 8.32 -12.77
C GLU A 27 -12.46 7.85 -11.31
N SER A 28 -12.86 6.60 -11.05
CA SER A 28 -13.08 6.09 -9.70
C SER A 28 -12.07 5.05 -9.21
N VAL A 29 -11.11 4.64 -10.04
CA VAL A 29 -10.18 3.55 -9.71
C VAL A 29 -8.75 3.87 -10.14
N PHE A 30 -7.84 3.78 -9.18
CA PHE A 30 -6.40 3.79 -9.40
C PHE A 30 -5.87 2.36 -9.25
N VAL A 31 -5.15 1.88 -10.26
CA VAL A 31 -4.61 0.52 -10.30
C VAL A 31 -3.11 0.58 -10.14
N ILE A 32 -2.58 -0.13 -9.16
CA ILE A 32 -1.16 -0.41 -9.01
C ILE A 32 -0.84 -1.64 -9.86
N GLU A 33 0.00 -1.46 -10.85
CA GLU A 33 0.38 -2.52 -11.81
C GLU A 33 1.54 -3.34 -11.26
N ASP A 34 2.55 -2.68 -10.71
CA ASP A 34 3.77 -3.30 -10.21
C ASP A 34 4.35 -2.50 -9.04
N PHE A 35 4.74 -3.19 -7.98
CA PHE A 35 5.48 -2.56 -6.88
C PHE A 35 6.98 -2.41 -7.16
N GLY A 36 7.52 -3.17 -8.11
CA GLY A 36 8.96 -3.28 -8.36
C GLY A 36 9.59 -4.44 -7.58
N GLU A 37 10.61 -5.07 -8.16
CA GLU A 37 11.22 -6.32 -7.69
C GLU A 37 11.83 -6.22 -6.27
N ASN A 38 12.44 -5.07 -5.95
CA ASN A 38 13.16 -4.85 -4.70
C ASN A 38 12.32 -4.15 -3.61
N THR A 39 11.01 -4.03 -3.84
CA THR A 39 10.13 -3.27 -2.95
C THR A 39 9.79 -4.06 -1.70
N SER A 40 10.02 -3.47 -0.53
CA SER A 40 9.64 -4.05 0.75
C SER A 40 8.13 -3.90 1.01
N ALA A 41 7.57 -4.77 1.87
CA ALA A 41 6.15 -4.67 2.26
C ALA A 41 5.79 -3.29 2.83
N ARG A 42 6.71 -2.63 3.56
CA ARG A 42 6.49 -1.30 4.11
C ARG A 42 6.44 -0.23 3.01
N GLN A 43 7.31 -0.32 2.00
CA GLN A 43 7.28 0.58 0.85
C GLN A 43 6.00 0.39 0.03
N ALA A 44 5.60 -0.85 -0.22
CA ALA A 44 4.33 -1.15 -0.88
C ALA A 44 3.13 -0.59 -0.12
N LEU A 45 3.10 -0.73 1.21
CA LEU A 45 2.07 -0.12 2.05
C LEU A 45 2.06 1.41 1.94
N SER A 46 3.24 2.04 1.92
CA SER A 46 3.38 3.49 1.75
C SER A 46 2.85 3.94 0.39
N ALA A 47 3.13 3.20 -0.68
CA ALA A 47 2.62 3.49 -2.02
C ALA A 47 1.09 3.40 -2.08
N ILE A 48 0.51 2.36 -1.47
CA ILE A 48 -0.95 2.20 -1.36
C ILE A 48 -1.57 3.36 -0.57
N MET A 49 -1.01 3.70 0.59
CA MET A 49 -1.50 4.82 1.41
C MET A 49 -1.43 6.15 0.67
N SER A 50 -0.32 6.39 -0.03
CA SER A 50 -0.13 7.57 -0.88
C SER A 50 -1.16 7.61 -2.01
N ALA A 51 -1.41 6.49 -2.68
CA ALA A 51 -2.42 6.40 -3.73
C ALA A 51 -3.84 6.70 -3.18
N MET A 52 -4.19 6.12 -2.03
CA MET A 52 -5.47 6.35 -1.37
C MET A 52 -5.66 7.83 -1.00
N ALA A 53 -4.60 8.49 -0.53
CA ALA A 53 -4.64 9.90 -0.14
C ALA A 53 -4.74 10.84 -1.35
N GLN A 54 -3.98 10.57 -2.41
CA GLN A 54 -3.87 11.47 -3.56
C GLN A 54 -5.06 11.38 -4.50
N PHE A 55 -5.51 10.17 -4.85
CA PHE A 55 -6.54 9.99 -5.88
C PHE A 55 -7.96 10.00 -5.30
N GLN A 56 -8.11 9.87 -3.98
CA GLN A 56 -9.40 9.73 -3.27
C GLN A 56 -10.31 8.65 -3.89
N SER A 57 -9.73 7.77 -4.72
CA SER A 57 -10.40 6.77 -5.52
C SER A 57 -10.20 5.39 -4.90
N ARG A 58 -10.94 4.39 -5.39
CA ARG A 58 -10.67 3.01 -5.00
C ARG A 58 -9.28 2.63 -5.52
N VAL A 59 -8.47 2.03 -4.66
CA VAL A 59 -7.14 1.51 -5.05
C VAL A 59 -7.26 0.01 -5.29
N GLN A 60 -6.79 -0.44 -6.45
CA GLN A 60 -6.71 -1.83 -6.83
C GLN A 60 -5.25 -2.19 -7.11
N VAL A 61 -4.89 -3.46 -6.94
CA VAL A 61 -3.54 -3.96 -7.20
C VAL A 61 -3.65 -5.19 -8.10
N VAL A 62 -2.90 -5.23 -9.20
CA VAL A 62 -2.90 -6.39 -10.11
C VAL A 62 -2.28 -7.60 -9.41
N GLN A 63 -2.92 -8.77 -9.54
CA GLN A 63 -2.37 -10.03 -9.05
C GLN A 63 -1.23 -10.49 -9.97
N THR A 64 -0.01 -10.23 -9.52
CA THR A 64 1.22 -10.77 -10.11
C THR A 64 1.98 -11.51 -9.02
N VAL A 65 2.89 -12.41 -9.40
CA VAL A 65 3.70 -13.18 -8.42
C VAL A 65 4.43 -12.27 -7.43
N CYS A 66 4.92 -11.12 -7.90
CA CYS A 66 5.62 -10.14 -7.06
C CYS A 66 4.65 -9.40 -6.13
N ASN A 67 3.54 -8.89 -6.68
CA ASN A 67 2.54 -8.14 -5.90
C ASN A 67 1.87 -9.02 -4.85
N ASP A 68 1.54 -10.27 -5.19
CA ASP A 68 0.90 -11.23 -4.29
C ASP A 68 1.76 -11.49 -3.06
N ARG A 69 3.07 -11.69 -3.23
CA ARG A 69 4.01 -11.87 -2.11
C ARG A 69 3.96 -10.70 -1.13
N LEU A 70 3.80 -9.47 -1.61
CA LEU A 70 3.74 -8.27 -0.77
C LEU A 70 2.37 -8.09 -0.13
N ILE A 71 1.30 -8.28 -0.89
CA ILE A 71 -0.09 -8.14 -0.41
C ILE A 71 -0.41 -9.20 0.65
N ILE A 72 0.00 -10.46 0.42
CA ILE A 72 -0.19 -11.55 1.40
C ILE A 72 0.53 -11.22 2.70
N LYS A 73 1.80 -10.80 2.65
CA LYS A 73 2.55 -10.37 3.84
C LYS A 73 1.85 -9.24 4.60
N LEU A 74 1.32 -8.25 3.88
CA LEU A 74 0.61 -7.12 4.49
C LEU A 74 -0.73 -7.53 5.10
N ARG A 75 -1.44 -8.47 4.46
CA ARG A 75 -2.68 -9.08 4.96
C ARG A 75 -2.44 -9.89 6.22
N GLU A 76 -1.43 -10.77 6.23
CA GLU A 76 -1.03 -11.58 7.39
C GLU A 76 -0.61 -10.70 8.58
N ALA A 77 0.12 -9.62 8.31
CA ALA A 77 0.50 -8.63 9.32
C ALA A 77 -0.68 -7.76 9.80
N SER A 78 -1.89 -7.97 9.28
CA SER A 78 -3.10 -7.17 9.55
C SER A 78 -2.93 -5.68 9.26
N LEU A 79 -2.00 -5.31 8.36
CA LEU A 79 -1.76 -3.92 7.96
C LEU A 79 -2.64 -3.51 6.78
N LEU A 80 -3.12 -4.47 6.00
CA LEU A 80 -3.91 -4.22 4.80
C LEU A 80 -5.12 -5.16 4.77
N ARG A 81 -6.31 -4.61 4.54
CA ARG A 81 -7.52 -5.36 4.22
C ARG A 81 -7.76 -5.29 2.72
N VAL A 82 -7.82 -6.45 2.09
CA VAL A 82 -8.05 -6.59 0.65
C VAL A 82 -9.20 -7.55 0.36
N ALA A 83 -9.84 -7.39 -0.79
CA ALA A 83 -10.77 -8.35 -1.38
C ALA A 83 -10.30 -8.74 -2.78
N GLU A 84 -10.51 -9.99 -3.17
CA GLU A 84 -10.27 -10.43 -4.55
C GLU A 84 -11.34 -9.84 -5.46
N ILE A 85 -10.92 -9.32 -6.61
CA ILE A 85 -11.78 -8.77 -7.64
C ILE A 85 -11.36 -9.40 -8.96
N LYS A 86 -12.34 -9.90 -9.72
CA LYS A 86 -12.15 -10.25 -11.12
C LYS A 86 -12.53 -9.06 -11.98
N SER A 87 -11.59 -8.52 -12.74
CA SER A 87 -11.81 -7.41 -13.65
C SER A 87 -11.48 -7.85 -15.08
N GLY A 88 -12.49 -8.37 -15.78
CA GLY A 88 -12.32 -8.97 -17.11
C GLY A 88 -11.46 -10.22 -17.03
N GLU A 89 -10.32 -10.21 -17.71
CA GLU A 89 -9.34 -11.32 -17.74
C GLU A 89 -8.29 -11.26 -16.63
N GLN A 90 -8.24 -10.16 -15.85
CA GLN A 90 -7.24 -9.98 -14.79
C GLN A 90 -7.86 -10.14 -13.40
N ASN A 91 -7.13 -10.84 -12.53
CA ASN A 91 -7.42 -10.89 -11.10
C ASN A 91 -6.70 -9.74 -10.38
N GLU A 92 -7.38 -9.13 -9.42
CA GLU A 92 -6.91 -7.94 -8.71
C GLU A 92 -7.26 -8.02 -7.23
N TRP A 93 -6.52 -7.28 -6.42
CA TRP A 93 -6.82 -7.01 -5.02
C TRP A 93 -7.42 -5.62 -4.87
N GLY A 94 -8.69 -5.53 -4.49
CA GLY A 94 -9.29 -4.27 -4.06
C GLY A 94 -8.88 -3.93 -2.63
N VAL A 95 -8.26 -2.78 -2.43
CA VAL A 95 -7.89 -2.29 -1.09
C VAL A 95 -9.14 -1.76 -0.39
N LEU A 96 -9.53 -2.42 0.70
CA LEU A 96 -10.68 -2.03 1.51
C LEU A 96 -10.30 -1.06 2.63
N GLY A 97 -9.04 -1.14 3.09
CA GLY A 97 -8.54 -0.25 4.13
C GLY A 97 -7.14 -0.61 4.60
N VAL A 98 -6.42 0.41 5.06
CA VAL A 98 -5.10 0.27 5.67
C VAL A 98 -5.25 0.41 7.18
N GLN A 99 -4.69 -0.52 7.95
CA GLN A 99 -4.63 -0.39 9.40
C GLN A 99 -3.25 0.10 9.82
N PRO A 100 -3.16 1.22 10.55
CA PRO A 100 -1.90 1.56 11.20
C PRO A 100 -1.59 0.48 12.23
N LYS A 101 -0.35 -0.03 12.22
CA LYS A 101 0.12 -0.99 13.22
C LYS A 101 -0.24 -0.48 14.61
N LYS A 102 -1.04 -1.23 15.39
CA LYS A 102 -1.36 -0.87 16.77
C LYS A 102 -0.03 -0.59 17.50
N PRO A 103 0.13 0.56 18.18
CA PRO A 103 1.33 0.80 18.97
C PRO A 103 1.44 -0.34 19.98
N THR A 104 2.57 -1.05 19.97
CA THR A 104 2.85 -2.05 20.99
C THR A 104 2.74 -1.35 22.33
N PRO A 105 1.89 -1.82 23.27
CA PRO A 105 1.79 -1.17 24.57
C PRO A 105 3.19 -1.09 25.15
N LYS A 106 3.66 0.13 25.45
CA LYS A 106 4.94 0.31 26.14
C LYS A 106 4.84 -0.49 27.42
N ARG A 107 5.58 -1.60 27.53
CA ARG A 107 5.74 -2.31 28.81
C ARG A 107 6.25 -1.28 29.79
N SER A 108 5.40 -0.88 30.72
CA SER A 108 5.73 0.17 31.66
C SER A 108 6.83 -0.38 32.57
N LYS A 109 8.08 0.03 32.31
CA LYS A 109 9.24 -0.29 33.16
C LYS A 109 9.18 0.55 34.44
N TRP A 110 8.04 0.56 35.13
CA TRP A 110 8.01 0.99 36.51
C TRP A 110 8.72 -0.10 37.32
N LYS A 111 10.06 -0.02 37.30
CA LYS A 111 10.90 -0.51 38.38
C LYS A 111 10.55 0.34 39.60
N PHE A 112 9.48 -0.01 40.29
CA PHE A 112 9.37 0.40 41.68
C PHE A 112 10.41 -0.42 42.44
N TRP A 113 11.45 0.28 42.87
CA TRP A 113 12.30 -0.15 43.96
C TRP A 113 11.38 -0.19 45.19
N ALA A 114 10.77 -1.35 45.44
CA ALA A 114 10.17 -1.65 46.71
C ALA A 114 11.26 -2.29 47.57
N SER A 115 11.91 -1.39 48.32
CA SER A 115 12.53 -1.54 49.65
C SER A 115 13.31 -2.81 49.96
#